data_AF-A0A1Q7P733-F1
#
_entry.id   AF-A0A1Q7P733-F1
#
_cell.length_a   1.000
_cell.length_b   1.000
_cell.length_c   1.000
_cell.angle_alpha   90.00
_cell.angle_beta   90.00
_cell.angle_gamma   90.00
#
_symmetry.space_group_name_H-M   'P 1'
#
loop_
_entity.id
_entity.type
_entity.pdbx_description
1 polymer ?
#
loop_
_entity_poly.entity_id
_entity_poly.type
_entity_poly.pdbx_seq_one_letter_code
_entity_poly.pdbx_strand_id
1 'polypeptide(L)' 'MGLGFVETAADNPSKIGILSNVSRVLGEHGLRIRQSLVDDPELNPDPKPTLIGDRVIPGKAIPMILRIPGVAKVSVY' A
#
# COMPACT_ATOMS: atom_id res chain seq x y z
N MET A 1 -9.05 8.58 17.05
CA MET A 1 -8.46 7.31 16.57
C MET A 1 -7.74 7.63 15.28
N GLY A 2 -6.41 7.71 15.30
CA GLY A 2 -5.62 8.08 14.11
C GLY A 2 -5.41 6.86 13.24
N LEU A 3 -6.25 6.65 12.23
CA LEU A 3 -6.01 5.67 11.19
C LEU A 3 -4.77 6.07 10.39
N GLY A 4 -4.09 5.10 9.80
CA GLY A 4 -2.99 5.34 8.88
C GLY A 4 -3.36 4.84 7.49
N PHE A 5 -3.14 5.66 6.48
CA PHE A 5 -3.43 5.31 5.09
C PHE A 5 -2.11 5.10 4.34
N VAL A 6 -2.04 4.03 3.55
CA VAL A 6 -0.97 3.83 2.56
C VAL A 6 -1.64 3.69 1.20
N GLU A 7 -1.50 4.70 0.37
CA GLU A 7 -1.84 4.62 -1.05
C GLU A 7 -0.56 4.36 -1.84
N THR A 8 -0.59 3.39 -2.76
CA THR A 8 0.50 3.12 -3.68
C THR A 8 0.05 3.34 -5.11
N ALA A 9 0.84 4.05 -5.91
CA ALA A 9 0.68 4.05 -7.36
C ALA A 9 1.70 3.09 -7.98
N ALA A 10 1.24 2.27 -8.93
CA ALA A 10 2.08 1.28 -9.60
C ALA A 10 2.75 1.86 -10.86
N ASP A 11 3.97 1.43 -11.16
CA ASP A 11 4.60 1.69 -12.49
C ASP A 11 3.90 0.86 -13.60
N ASN A 12 3.49 -0.35 -13.24
CA ASN A 12 2.75 -1.31 -14.01
C ASN A 12 1.73 -1.98 -13.07
N PRO A 13 0.43 -1.65 -13.19
CA PRO A 13 -0.61 -2.20 -12.34
C PRO A 13 -0.78 -3.72 -12.38
N SER A 14 -0.33 -4.38 -13.45
CA SER A 14 -0.40 -5.84 -13.61
C SER A 14 0.75 -6.58 -12.94
N LYS A 15 1.68 -5.88 -12.28
CA LYS A 15 2.83 -6.50 -11.64
C LYS A 15 2.41 -7.28 -10.39
N ILE A 16 2.81 -8.55 -10.36
CA ILE A 16 2.43 -9.48 -9.30
C ILE A 16 3.07 -9.06 -7.97
N GLY A 17 2.27 -9.14 -6.90
CA GLY A 17 2.77 -9.08 -5.52
C GLY A 17 2.79 -7.69 -4.89
N ILE A 18 2.32 -6.62 -5.55
CA ILE A 18 2.24 -5.28 -4.96
C ILE A 18 1.42 -5.35 -3.65
N LEU A 19 0.16 -5.79 -3.73
CA LEU A 19 -0.73 -5.85 -2.55
C LEU A 19 -0.17 -6.72 -1.42
N SER A 20 0.36 -7.90 -1.73
CA SER A 20 0.91 -8.81 -0.72
C SER A 20 2.16 -8.26 -0.05
N ASN A 21 3.04 -7.60 -0.81
CA ASN A 21 4.26 -7.01 -0.28
C ASN A 21 3.95 -5.80 0.60
N VAL A 22 3.03 -4.92 0.19
CA VAL A 22 2.62 -3.79 1.03
C VAL A 22 1.99 -4.29 2.32
N SER A 23 1.08 -5.27 2.22
CA SER A 23 0.44 -5.89 3.40
C SER A 23 1.46 -6.53 4.35
N ARG A 24 2.47 -7.20 3.79
CA ARG A 24 3.58 -7.79 4.56
C ARG A 24 4.36 -6.72 5.32
N VAL A 25 4.75 -5.62 4.66
CA VAL A 25 5.50 -4.53 5.33
C VAL A 25 4.71 -3.96 6.49
N LEU A 26 3.40 -3.75 6.33
CA LEU A 26 2.53 -3.29 7.43
C LEU A 26 2.46 -4.30 8.57
N GLY A 27 2.35 -5.59 8.26
CA GLY A 27 2.35 -6.68 9.23
C GLY A 27 3.67 -6.79 10.02
N GLU A 28 4.81 -6.66 9.35
CA GLU A 28 6.15 -6.62 9.99
C GLU A 28 6.32 -5.44 10.96
N HIS A 29 5.51 -4.39 10.79
CA HIS A 29 5.44 -3.24 11.70
C HIS A 29 4.36 -3.37 12.77
N GLY A 30 3.66 -4.50 12.84
CA GLY A 30 2.61 -4.76 13.82
C GLY A 30 1.34 -3.93 13.60
N LEU A 31 1.12 -3.42 12.38
CA LEU A 31 -0.14 -2.74 12.04
C LEU A 31 -1.19 -3.77 11.66
N ARG A 32 -2.39 -3.63 12.25
CA ARG A 32 -3.54 -4.41 11.82
C ARG A 32 -4.20 -3.67 10.67
N ILE A 33 -4.32 -4.35 9.53
CA ILE A 33 -5.04 -3.83 8.37
C ILE A 33 -6.54 -3.88 8.68
N ARG A 34 -7.19 -2.72 8.60
CA ARG A 34 -8.64 -2.56 8.78
C ARG A 34 -9.38 -2.74 7.48
N GLN A 35 -8.78 -2.28 6.38
CA GLN A 35 -9.38 -2.30 5.06
C GLN A 35 -8.29 -2.31 3.98
N SER A 36 -8.61 -2.92 2.85
CA SER A 36 -7.88 -2.80 1.59
C SER A 36 -8.86 -2.36 0.51
N LEU A 37 -8.54 -1.27 -0.17
CA LEU A 37 -9.26 -0.77 -1.35
C LEU A 37 -8.37 -1.00 -2.55
N VAL A 38 -8.87 -1.74 -3.53
CA VAL A 38 -8.14 -2.11 -4.75
C VAL A 38 -9.12 -2.13 -5.90
N ASP A 39 -8.70 -1.55 -7.02
CA ASP A 39 -9.42 -1.59 -8.28
C ASP A 39 -8.80 -2.64 -9.21
N ASP A 40 -9.60 -3.13 -10.14
CA ASP A 40 -9.10 -3.98 -11.22
C ASP A 40 -8.30 -3.14 -12.23
N PRO A 41 -7.02 -3.44 -12.48
CA PRO A 41 -6.20 -2.70 -13.45
C PRO A 41 -6.70 -2.81 -14.90
N GLU A 42 -7.53 -3.79 -15.25
CA GLU A 42 -8.17 -3.88 -16.57
C GLU A 42 -9.36 -2.91 -16.71
N LEU A 43 -9.95 -2.48 -15.58
CA LEU A 43 -11.12 -1.59 -15.55
C LEU A 43 -10.78 -0.16 -15.14
N ASN A 44 -9.74 0.02 -14.31
CA ASN A 44 -9.24 1.31 -13.88
C ASN A 44 -7.80 1.50 -14.44
N PRO A 45 -7.58 2.46 -15.36
CA PRO A 45 -6.26 2.69 -15.95
C PRO A 45 -5.23 3.29 -14.99
N ASP A 46 -5.66 3.82 -13.84
CA ASP A 46 -4.78 4.36 -12.79
C ASP A 46 -5.23 3.84 -11.41
N PRO A 47 -5.09 2.52 -11.14
CA PRO A 47 -5.53 1.93 -9.89
C PRO A 47 -4.60 2.37 -8.77
N LYS A 48 -5.21 2.75 -7.64
CA LYS A 48 -4.51 3.24 -6.45
C LYS A 48 -4.80 2.35 -5.24
N PRO A 49 -4.17 1.17 -5.16
CA PRO A 49 -4.28 0.31 -3.99
C PRO A 49 -4.05 1.11 -2.71
N THR A 50 -5.04 1.09 -1.83
CA THR A 50 -5.03 1.82 -0.57
C THR A 50 -5.28 0.86 0.59
N LEU A 51 -4.32 0.75 1.49
CA LEU A 51 -4.42 -0.03 2.72
C LEU A 51 -4.60 0.90 3.91
N ILE A 52 -5.57 0.58 4.76
CA ILE A 52 -5.93 1.38 5.94
C ILE A 52 -5.56 0.58 7.19
N GLY A 53 -4.66 1.12 8.00
CA GLY A 53 -4.20 0.54 9.26
C GLY A 53 -4.98 1.04 10.48
N ASP A 54 -4.94 0.27 11.57
CA ASP A 54 -5.55 0.63 12.86
C ASP A 54 -4.87 1.80 13.59
N ARG A 55 -3.72 2.26 13.08
CA ARG A 55 -2.93 3.37 13.60
C ARG A 55 -2.13 4.04 12.48
N VAL A 56 -1.56 5.22 12.77
CA VAL A 56 -0.66 5.96 11.88
C VAL A 56 0.47 5.06 11.35
N ILE A 57 0.78 5.20 10.05
CA ILE A 57 1.82 4.43 9.39
C ILE A 57 3.20 4.90 9.90
N PRO A 58 4.05 3.99 10.42
CA PRO A 58 5.40 4.36 10.85
C PRO A 58 6.20 4.91 9.66
N GLY A 59 6.88 6.04 9.84
CA GLY A 59 7.71 6.64 8.78
C GLY A 59 8.77 5.68 8.21
N LYS A 60 9.26 4.73 9.03
CA LYS A 60 10.19 3.67 8.59
C LYS A 60 9.59 2.68 7.59
N ALA A 61 8.26 2.51 7.53
CA ALA A 61 7.62 1.63 6.56
C ALA A 61 7.64 2.20 5.14
N ILE A 62 7.63 3.53 4.99
CA ILE A 62 7.58 4.24 3.70
C ILE A 62 8.73 3.82 2.76
N PRO A 63 10.01 3.88 3.16
CA PRO A 63 11.12 3.47 2.28
C PRO A 63 11.10 1.98 1.95
N MET A 64 10.52 1.12 2.80
CA MET A 64 10.36 -0.30 2.48
C MET A 64 9.29 -0.52 1.42
N ILE A 65 8.17 0.21 1.50
CA ILE A 65 7.10 0.16 0.50
C ILE A 65 7.61 0.69 -0.85
N LEU A 66 8.35 1.80 -0.87
CA LEU A 66 8.95 2.36 -2.10
C LEU A 66 9.95 1.41 -2.78
N ARG A 67 10.52 0.43 -2.05
CA ARG A 67 11.44 -0.58 -2.62
C ARG A 67 10.72 -1.79 -3.19
N ILE A 68 9.40 -1.90 -3.03
CA ILE A 68 8.62 -3.00 -3.58
C ILE A 68 8.65 -2.87 -5.11
N PRO A 69 9.07 -3.91 -5.84
CA PRO A 69 9.02 -3.90 -7.29
C PRO A 69 7.60 -3.62 -7.76
N GLY A 70 7.44 -2.57 -8.55
CA GLY A 70 6.13 -2.16 -9.06
C GLY A 70 5.55 -0.90 -8.41
N VAL A 71 6.07 -0.48 -7.26
CA VAL A 71 5.61 0.75 -6.60
C VAL A 71 6.39 1.93 -7.16
N ALA A 72 5.69 2.87 -7.80
CA ALA A 72 6.25 4.11 -8.31
C ALA A 72 6.14 5.26 -7.30
N LYS A 73 5.05 5.27 -6.52
CA LYS A 73 4.77 6.32 -5.53
C LYS A 73 4.10 5.73 -4.29
N VAL A 74 4.38 6.32 -3.14
CA VAL A 74 3.69 6.05 -1.88
C VAL A 74 3.20 7.37 -1.30
N SER A 75 1.91 7.43 -0.96
CA SER A 75 1.30 8.55 -0.22
C SER A 75 0.83 8.02 1.12
N VAL A 76 1.07 8.80 2.20
CA VAL A 76 0.66 8.44 3.57
C VAL A 76 -0.14 9.59 4.17
N TYR A 77 -1.25 9.25 4.83
CA TYR A 77 -2.20 10.17 5.47
C TYR A 77 -2.54 9.71 6.89
#